data_AF-A0A960N2S8-F1
#
_entry.id   AF-A0A960N2S8-F1
#
_cell.length_a   1.000
_cell.length_b   1.000
_cell.length_c   1.000
_cell.angle_alpha   90.00
_cell.angle_beta   90.00
_cell.angle_gamma   90.00
#
_symmetry.space_group_name_H-M   'P 1'
#
loop_
_entity.id
_entity.type
_entity.pdbx_description
1 polymer ?
#
loop_
_entity_poly.entity_id
_entity_poly.type
_entity_poly.pdbx_seq_one_letter_code
_entity_poly.pdbx_strand_id
1 'polypeptide(L)'
;SFNGWDETGGSGNSMTMPDMSFAGQFDWVLDYEFDALGAIQYKFAANGEWTNNWGDGGNDITSAVNATGIHTFTFNNDTLDRGFTRKTFASESEFLAAYGLTAGGDDDSDNILNEAEFAGNTDPTNADTDGDGLNDDVDPNPLVASRDIEFSVDMTIQESLGNFDPNTGAVVVKFFSGLAAGLPDLSLTEVGDTGIYTGTLGAFEGPVGSDFGGYKFFNTTAGAPNSGYEEGDDRNFALGDAGVTQTLPTVFFSGVSALPGYTAWADANAGGQGPDQDFDLDGVPNGVEYFMGATGSTFTANPQLVGGTVIWPRDPSANATFRVWTSENLVDWDDVTGDADTSDPNQVSYTPPTTSPGLFVRLEVILP
;
A
#
# COMPACT_ATOMS: atom_id res chain seq x y z
N SER A 1 -13.89 25.71 -6.22
CA SER A 1 -12.81 26.43 -6.91
C SER A 1 -11.86 26.91 -5.83
N PHE A 2 -10.59 26.50 -5.89
CA PHE A 2 -9.59 26.82 -4.88
C PHE A 2 -9.30 28.34 -4.86
N ASN A 3 -9.29 28.92 -3.66
CA ASN A 3 -8.77 30.21 -3.20
C ASN A 3 -8.45 31.31 -4.25
N GLY A 4 -9.40 32.22 -4.50
CA GLY A 4 -9.09 33.56 -5.04
C GLY A 4 -8.67 33.66 -6.51
N TRP A 5 -8.57 32.53 -7.23
CA TRP A 5 -8.17 32.51 -8.63
C TRP A 5 -9.27 33.07 -9.56
N ASP A 6 -8.97 34.16 -10.24
CA ASP A 6 -9.83 34.76 -11.28
C ASP A 6 -9.38 34.29 -12.66
N GLU A 7 -10.11 33.32 -13.22
CA GLU A 7 -9.93 32.79 -14.59
C GLU A 7 -10.05 33.84 -15.71
N THR A 8 -10.43 35.08 -15.38
CA THR A 8 -10.55 36.22 -16.30
C THR A 8 -9.39 37.22 -16.24
N GLY A 9 -8.34 36.94 -15.45
CA GLY A 9 -7.15 37.80 -15.38
C GLY A 9 -7.35 39.05 -14.51
N GLY A 10 -7.96 38.89 -13.34
CA GLY A 10 -8.10 39.94 -12.33
C GLY A 10 -6.77 40.52 -11.82
N SER A 11 -6.84 41.50 -10.92
CA SER A 11 -5.63 42.18 -10.41
C SER A 11 -4.67 41.27 -9.62
N GLY A 12 -5.14 40.10 -9.14
CA GLY A 12 -4.35 39.16 -8.34
C GLY A 12 -3.49 38.18 -9.12
N ASN A 13 -3.65 38.06 -10.44
CA ASN A 13 -2.90 37.10 -11.27
C ASN A 13 -2.34 37.74 -12.56
N SER A 14 -2.24 39.07 -12.57
CA SER A 14 -1.63 39.82 -13.67
C SER A 14 -0.10 39.74 -13.59
N MET A 15 0.53 39.23 -14.64
CA MET A 15 1.99 39.24 -14.76
C MET A 15 2.51 40.61 -15.19
N THR A 16 3.73 40.94 -14.78
CA THR A 16 4.42 42.20 -15.11
C THR A 16 5.74 41.95 -15.84
N MET A 17 6.19 42.90 -16.65
CA MET A 17 7.51 42.84 -17.28
C MET A 17 8.58 43.29 -16.28
N PRO A 18 9.56 42.45 -15.93
CA PRO A 18 10.61 42.81 -14.99
C PRO A 18 11.63 43.78 -15.61
N ASP A 19 11.78 43.76 -16.94
CA ASP A 19 12.63 44.69 -17.70
C ASP A 19 11.86 45.26 -18.90
N MET A 20 11.71 46.59 -18.94
CA MET A 20 11.04 47.31 -20.04
C MET A 20 11.97 47.60 -21.23
N SER A 21 13.19 47.08 -21.23
CA SER A 21 14.09 47.16 -22.39
C SER A 21 13.61 46.26 -23.52
N PHE A 22 14.16 46.49 -24.72
CA PHE A 22 13.89 45.61 -25.86
C PHE A 22 14.33 44.16 -25.62
N ALA A 23 15.31 43.94 -24.73
CA ALA A 23 15.79 42.59 -24.40
C ALA A 23 14.81 41.84 -23.50
N GLY A 24 14.12 42.53 -22.59
CA GLY A 24 13.18 41.94 -21.62
C GLY A 24 11.70 41.99 -22.03
N GLN A 25 11.37 42.52 -23.22
CA GLN A 25 9.99 42.74 -23.66
C GLN A 25 9.13 41.46 -23.77
N PHE A 26 9.75 40.28 -23.67
CA PHE A 26 9.08 38.99 -23.73
C PHE A 26 8.96 38.30 -22.38
N ASP A 27 9.63 38.82 -21.35
CA ASP A 27 9.68 38.22 -20.02
C ASP A 27 8.53 38.75 -19.16
N TRP A 28 7.83 37.82 -18.51
CA TRP A 28 6.70 38.09 -17.65
C TRP A 28 6.91 37.40 -16.30
N VAL A 29 6.60 38.13 -15.23
CA VAL A 29 6.75 37.65 -13.84
C VAL A 29 5.49 37.93 -13.04
N LEU A 30 5.05 36.95 -12.26
CA LEU A 30 4.02 37.12 -11.23
C LEU A 30 4.53 36.49 -9.93
N ASP A 31 4.51 37.26 -8.87
CA ASP A 31 4.64 36.73 -7.51
C ASP A 31 3.24 36.50 -6.95
N TYR A 32 2.99 35.29 -6.46
CA TYR A 32 1.71 34.87 -5.92
C TYR A 32 1.92 34.13 -4.60
N GLU A 33 1.15 34.50 -3.59
CA GLU A 33 1.19 33.89 -2.26
C GLU A 33 0.24 32.69 -2.20
N PHE A 34 0.78 31.51 -1.87
CA PHE A 34 0.00 30.29 -1.67
C PHE A 34 -0.17 30.02 -0.18
N ASP A 35 -1.43 29.87 0.25
CA ASP A 35 -1.83 29.57 1.63
C ASP A 35 -2.12 28.07 1.86
N ALA A 36 -1.89 27.24 0.84
CA ALA A 36 -2.12 25.81 0.89
C ALA A 36 -1.15 25.07 -0.04
N LEU A 37 -0.81 23.86 0.38
CA LEU A 37 0.04 22.95 -0.39
C LEU A 37 -0.76 22.20 -1.45
N GLY A 38 -0.03 21.59 -2.38
CA GLY A 38 -0.58 20.62 -3.32
C GLY A 38 -0.40 20.99 -4.79
N ALA A 39 -1.07 20.24 -5.65
CA ALA A 39 -0.98 20.40 -7.09
C ALA A 39 -1.78 21.61 -7.57
N ILE A 40 -1.15 22.44 -8.39
CA ILE A 40 -1.78 23.57 -9.09
C ILE A 40 -1.78 23.31 -10.59
N GLN A 41 -2.83 23.79 -11.26
CA GLN A 41 -2.94 23.77 -12.71
C GLN A 41 -3.10 25.21 -13.21
N TYR A 42 -2.35 25.56 -14.24
CA TYR A 42 -2.35 26.92 -14.77
C TYR A 42 -1.96 26.98 -16.25
N LYS A 43 -2.25 28.13 -16.85
CA LYS A 43 -1.83 28.52 -18.20
C LYS A 43 -1.48 30.00 -18.19
N PHE A 44 -0.67 30.41 -19.15
CA PHE A 44 -0.39 31.82 -19.39
C PHE A 44 -1.35 32.33 -20.46
N ALA A 45 -2.01 33.46 -20.21
CA ALA A 45 -2.97 34.05 -21.15
C ALA A 45 -2.59 35.51 -21.45
N ALA A 46 -2.66 35.89 -22.72
CA ALA A 46 -2.45 37.29 -23.11
C ALA A 46 -3.73 38.10 -22.90
N ASN A 47 -3.57 39.33 -22.41
CA ASN A 47 -4.65 40.32 -22.28
C ASN A 47 -5.85 39.86 -21.42
N GLY A 48 -5.66 38.91 -20.51
CA GLY A 48 -6.72 38.34 -19.68
C GLY A 48 -7.70 37.43 -20.45
N GLU A 49 -7.36 37.01 -21.67
CA GLU A 49 -8.27 36.27 -22.55
C GLU A 49 -7.66 34.94 -23.00
N TRP A 50 -8.48 33.88 -23.02
CA TRP A 50 -8.06 32.54 -23.43
C TRP A 50 -7.84 32.37 -24.93
N THR A 51 -8.17 33.39 -25.73
CA THR A 51 -7.97 33.35 -27.19
C THR A 51 -6.50 33.15 -27.56
N ASN A 52 -5.59 33.73 -26.76
CA ASN A 52 -4.16 33.58 -26.97
C ASN A 52 -3.51 33.14 -25.65
N ASN A 53 -3.34 31.83 -25.51
CA ASN A 53 -2.85 31.20 -24.29
C ASN A 53 -1.77 30.16 -24.57
N TRP A 54 -0.96 29.91 -23.55
CA TRP A 54 0.16 28.97 -23.57
C TRP A 54 0.06 28.01 -22.39
N GLY A 55 0.22 26.72 -22.71
CA GLY A 55 0.20 25.61 -21.77
C GLY A 55 1.09 24.47 -22.26
N ASP A 56 0.91 23.26 -21.74
CA ASP A 56 1.71 22.10 -22.12
C ASP A 56 1.09 21.36 -23.32
N GLY A 57 1.53 21.72 -24.53
CA GLY A 57 0.93 21.21 -25.77
C GLY A 57 -0.55 21.60 -25.95
N GLY A 58 -0.97 22.72 -25.35
CA GLY A 58 -2.38 23.19 -25.32
C GLY A 58 -3.17 22.75 -24.09
N ASN A 59 -2.64 21.83 -23.29
CA ASN A 59 -3.20 21.44 -21.99
C ASN A 59 -2.69 22.34 -20.87
N ASP A 60 -3.24 22.18 -19.67
CA ASP A 60 -2.82 22.95 -18.51
C ASP A 60 -1.44 22.49 -18.03
N ILE A 61 -0.63 23.45 -17.56
CA ILE A 61 0.64 23.17 -16.90
C ILE A 61 0.34 22.75 -15.47
N THR A 62 0.99 21.69 -14.99
CA THR A 62 0.87 21.24 -13.60
C THR A 62 2.16 21.57 -12.85
N SER A 63 2.04 22.05 -11.61
CA SER A 63 3.15 22.24 -10.67
C SER A 63 2.69 21.90 -9.26
N ALA A 64 3.63 21.74 -8.32
CA ALA A 64 3.32 21.44 -6.93
C ALA A 64 3.83 22.58 -6.04
N VAL A 65 2.97 23.02 -5.12
CA VAL A 65 3.31 23.90 -4.00
C VAL A 65 3.70 22.98 -2.83
N ASN A 66 5.00 22.94 -2.51
CA ASN A 66 5.56 22.06 -1.48
C ASN A 66 5.85 22.77 -0.16
N ALA A 67 5.69 24.09 -0.15
CA ALA A 67 5.79 24.97 0.99
C ALA A 67 4.86 26.15 0.73
N THR A 68 4.18 26.69 1.72
CA THR A 68 3.37 27.89 1.58
C THR A 68 4.26 29.13 1.40
N GLY A 69 3.62 30.26 1.13
CA GLY A 69 4.26 31.54 0.91
C GLY A 69 4.39 31.92 -0.55
N ILE A 70 5.19 32.95 -0.81
CA ILE A 70 5.25 33.61 -2.11
C ILE A 70 6.07 32.78 -3.12
N HIS A 71 5.45 32.48 -4.26
CA HIS A 71 6.06 31.81 -5.40
C HIS A 71 6.10 32.73 -6.62
N THR A 72 7.16 32.61 -7.40
CA THR A 72 7.38 33.36 -8.63
C THR A 72 7.08 32.48 -9.84
N PHE A 73 6.11 32.90 -10.64
CA PHE A 73 5.89 32.44 -12.00
C PHE A 73 6.75 33.26 -12.95
N THR A 74 7.47 32.59 -13.86
CA THR A 74 8.16 33.25 -14.97
C THR A 74 7.66 32.69 -16.30
N PHE A 75 7.55 33.56 -17.30
CA PHE A 75 7.17 33.17 -18.65
C PHE A 75 7.83 34.06 -19.69
N ASN A 76 8.56 33.46 -20.63
CA ASN A 76 9.02 34.13 -21.82
C ASN A 76 8.10 33.76 -23.00
N ASN A 77 7.37 34.73 -23.53
CA ASN A 77 6.35 34.46 -24.56
C ASN A 77 6.92 34.31 -25.98
N ASP A 78 8.23 34.48 -26.19
CA ASP A 78 8.93 34.21 -27.46
C ASP A 78 9.53 32.80 -27.47
N THR A 79 10.26 32.41 -26.42
CA THR A 79 10.88 31.08 -26.31
C THR A 79 9.95 30.02 -25.74
N LEU A 80 8.86 30.43 -25.09
CA LEU A 80 7.94 29.60 -24.31
C LEU A 80 8.57 28.97 -23.06
N ASP A 81 9.74 29.47 -22.65
CA ASP A 81 10.36 29.10 -21.38
C ASP A 81 9.48 29.57 -20.22
N ARG A 82 9.33 28.71 -19.22
CA ARG A 82 8.47 28.95 -18.07
C ARG A 82 9.11 28.43 -16.78
N GLY A 83 8.78 29.06 -15.66
CA GLY A 83 9.26 28.67 -14.35
C GLY A 83 8.19 28.85 -13.29
N PHE A 84 8.31 28.03 -12.24
CA PHE A 84 7.53 28.13 -11.01
C PHE A 84 8.48 27.78 -9.86
N THR A 85 8.79 28.74 -9.00
CA THR A 85 9.75 28.57 -7.91
C THR A 85 9.32 29.35 -6.68
N ARG A 86 9.56 28.84 -5.48
CA ARG A 86 9.40 29.64 -4.25
C ARG A 86 10.31 30.87 -4.34
N LYS A 87 9.77 32.05 -4.03
CA LYS A 87 10.50 33.31 -4.13
C LYS A 87 11.57 33.37 -3.04
N THR A 88 12.74 33.88 -3.40
CA THR A 88 13.75 34.33 -2.44
C THR A 88 13.86 35.85 -2.52
N PHE A 89 13.96 36.49 -1.36
CA PHE A 89 14.04 37.95 -1.28
C PHE A 89 15.48 38.40 -1.14
N ALA A 90 15.83 39.54 -1.76
CA ALA A 90 17.21 40.04 -1.69
C ALA A 90 17.52 40.69 -0.34
N SER A 91 16.47 41.09 0.40
CA SER A 91 16.60 41.65 1.74
C SER A 91 15.37 41.40 2.59
N GLU A 92 15.56 41.39 3.91
CA GLU A 92 14.50 41.35 4.92
C GLU A 92 13.44 42.43 4.69
N SER A 93 13.86 43.65 4.32
CA SER A 93 12.92 44.74 4.05
C SER A 93 11.99 44.46 2.86
N GLU A 94 12.45 43.72 1.85
CA GLU A 94 11.61 43.33 0.71
C GLU A 94 10.67 42.18 1.10
N PHE A 95 11.15 41.23 1.90
CA PHE A 95 10.35 40.14 2.44
C PHE A 95 9.20 40.67 3.30
N LEU A 96 9.51 41.51 4.31
CA LEU A 96 8.51 42.11 5.20
C LEU A 96 7.51 42.95 4.41
N ALA A 97 7.96 43.72 3.41
CA ALA A 97 7.07 44.51 2.58
C ALA A 97 6.12 43.65 1.72
N ALA A 98 6.59 42.50 1.24
CA ALA A 98 5.80 41.60 0.40
C ALA A 98 4.66 40.93 1.17
N TYR A 99 4.92 40.50 2.41
CA TYR A 99 3.90 39.95 3.31
C TYR A 99 3.12 41.03 4.09
N GLY A 100 3.50 42.31 3.97
CA GLY A 100 2.84 43.40 4.72
C GLY A 100 3.13 43.41 6.22
N LEU A 101 4.27 42.84 6.62
CA LEU A 101 4.67 42.60 8.00
C LEU A 101 5.45 43.76 8.62
N THR A 102 5.50 43.76 9.94
CA THR A 102 6.38 44.63 10.73
C THR A 102 7.56 43.85 11.28
N ALA A 103 8.74 44.48 11.28
CA ALA A 103 9.93 43.96 11.93
C ALA A 103 9.70 43.73 13.44
N GLY A 104 10.24 42.63 13.96
CA GLY A 104 10.16 42.18 15.34
C GLY A 104 8.82 41.54 15.71
N GLY A 105 7.96 41.28 14.72
CA GLY A 105 6.74 40.51 14.86
C GLY A 105 6.98 39.01 14.69
N ASP A 106 5.96 38.25 15.08
CA ASP A 106 5.80 36.80 14.94
C ASP A 106 4.32 36.66 14.55
N ASP A 107 4.03 36.60 13.25
CA ASP A 107 2.68 36.81 12.72
C ASP A 107 1.80 35.55 12.84
N ASP A 108 2.41 34.37 12.75
CA ASP A 108 1.75 33.07 12.90
C ASP A 108 1.86 32.47 14.33
N SER A 109 2.61 33.11 15.22
CA SER A 109 2.75 32.76 16.64
C SER A 109 3.43 31.41 16.90
N ASP A 110 4.41 31.04 16.07
CA ASP A 110 5.19 29.80 16.20
C ASP A 110 6.48 29.97 17.05
N ASN A 111 6.76 31.18 17.54
CA ASN A 111 7.96 31.62 18.26
C ASN A 111 9.19 31.92 17.41
N ILE A 112 9.05 31.98 16.09
CA ILE A 112 10.03 32.55 15.17
C ILE A 112 9.61 33.98 14.85
N LEU A 113 10.59 34.89 14.80
CA LEU A 113 10.31 36.26 14.36
C LEU A 113 10.32 36.32 12.83
N ASN A 114 9.53 37.21 12.24
CA ASN A 114 9.45 37.45 10.80
C ASN A 114 10.85 37.59 10.11
N GLU A 115 11.83 38.16 10.81
CA GLU A 115 13.21 38.28 10.30
C GLU A 115 14.01 36.96 10.28
N ALA A 116 13.75 36.08 11.24
CA ALA A 116 14.35 34.75 11.28
C ALA A 116 13.73 33.85 10.19
N GLU A 117 12.45 34.03 9.92
CA GLU A 117 11.76 33.35 8.82
C GLU A 117 12.28 33.76 7.45
N PHE A 118 12.62 35.04 7.27
CA PHE A 118 13.36 35.48 6.07
C PHE A 118 14.67 34.69 5.88
N ALA A 119 15.39 34.39 6.96
CA ALA A 119 16.63 33.62 6.90
C ALA A 119 16.41 32.13 6.61
N GLY A 120 15.31 31.56 7.13
CA GLY A 120 14.85 30.19 6.82
C GLY A 120 14.17 30.07 5.46
N ASN A 121 13.78 31.20 4.86
CA ASN A 121 12.87 31.26 3.73
C ASN A 121 11.56 30.51 4.02
N THR A 122 11.03 30.61 5.24
CA THR A 122 9.73 30.06 5.66
C THR A 122 8.60 31.05 5.32
N ASP A 123 7.35 30.66 5.55
CA ASP A 123 6.16 31.48 5.36
C ASP A 123 5.74 32.11 6.70
N PRO A 124 5.90 33.44 6.85
CA PRO A 124 5.63 34.13 8.10
C PRO A 124 4.18 34.17 8.55
N THR A 125 3.29 33.64 7.72
CA THR A 125 1.86 33.55 8.03
C THR A 125 1.42 32.12 8.34
N ASN A 126 2.36 31.16 8.36
CA ASN A 126 2.08 29.75 8.57
C ASN A 126 3.20 29.04 9.36
N ALA A 127 2.84 28.68 10.60
CA ALA A 127 3.74 28.05 11.58
C ALA A 127 4.38 26.71 11.16
N ASP A 128 3.84 26.07 10.12
CA ASP A 128 4.33 24.82 9.53
C ASP A 128 4.35 25.02 8.00
N THR A 129 5.45 25.59 7.52
CA THR A 129 5.54 26.12 6.16
C THR A 129 5.36 25.04 5.10
N ASP A 130 5.88 23.84 5.32
CA ASP A 130 5.79 22.72 4.36
C ASP A 130 4.71 21.69 4.70
N GLY A 131 3.96 21.96 5.77
CA GLY A 131 2.79 21.22 6.20
C GLY A 131 3.11 19.78 6.57
N ASP A 132 4.31 19.48 7.07
CA ASP A 132 4.74 18.13 7.42
C ASP A 132 4.36 17.70 8.85
N GLY A 133 3.75 18.61 9.62
CA GLY A 133 3.28 18.41 10.98
C GLY A 133 4.27 18.84 12.05
N LEU A 134 5.46 19.34 11.68
CA LEU A 134 6.40 19.99 12.58
C LEU A 134 6.38 21.51 12.33
N ASN A 135 6.27 22.29 13.40
CA ASN A 135 6.39 23.74 13.28
C ASN A 135 7.81 24.14 12.87
N ASP A 136 7.95 25.25 12.16
CA ASP A 136 9.22 25.74 11.64
C ASP A 136 10.27 25.97 12.75
N ASP A 137 9.84 26.22 13.99
CA ASP A 137 10.71 26.48 15.14
C ASP A 137 11.49 25.25 15.61
N VAL A 138 10.96 24.07 15.31
CA VAL A 138 11.49 22.76 15.71
C VAL A 138 11.82 21.86 14.53
N ASP A 139 11.33 22.19 13.32
CA ASP A 139 11.58 21.40 12.13
C ASP A 139 13.02 21.60 11.60
N PRO A 140 13.84 20.53 11.48
CA PRO A 140 15.13 20.61 10.79
C PRO A 140 15.04 20.92 9.29
N ASN A 141 13.89 20.72 8.64
CA ASN A 141 13.71 20.89 7.19
C ASN A 141 12.40 21.61 6.80
N PRO A 142 12.15 22.86 7.23
CA PRO A 142 10.85 23.58 7.15
C PRO A 142 10.35 23.96 5.75
N LEU A 143 10.97 23.41 4.70
CA LEU A 143 10.61 23.61 3.30
C LEU A 143 10.51 22.28 2.53
N VAL A 144 10.61 21.16 3.24
CA VAL A 144 10.63 19.81 2.71
C VAL A 144 9.44 19.05 3.25
N ALA A 145 8.31 19.23 2.57
CA ALA A 145 7.11 18.45 2.80
C ALA A 145 7.46 16.97 3.02
N SER A 146 7.08 16.44 4.19
CA SER A 146 7.29 15.06 4.63
C SER A 146 5.96 14.45 5.12
N ARG A 147 5.85 13.12 5.22
CA ARG A 147 4.71 12.44 5.87
C ARG A 147 5.09 11.04 6.35
N ASP A 148 4.33 10.55 7.32
CA ASP A 148 4.37 9.14 7.68
C ASP A 148 3.59 8.31 6.66
N ILE A 149 4.12 7.15 6.27
CA ILE A 149 3.47 6.20 5.35
C ILE A 149 3.29 4.88 6.08
N GLU A 150 2.04 4.48 6.29
CA GLU A 150 1.69 3.23 6.96
C GLU A 150 1.38 2.14 5.92
N PHE A 151 2.20 1.08 5.94
CA PHE A 151 2.04 -0.11 5.12
C PHE A 151 1.20 -1.14 5.86
N SER A 152 0.37 -1.89 5.13
CA SER A 152 -0.45 -2.96 5.70
C SER A 152 -0.56 -4.14 4.74
N VAL A 153 -0.27 -5.35 5.22
CA VAL A 153 -0.37 -6.59 4.45
C VAL A 153 -1.01 -7.71 5.27
N ASP A 154 -1.90 -8.46 4.64
CA ASP A 154 -2.55 -9.64 5.20
C ASP A 154 -1.77 -10.90 4.79
N MET A 155 -1.31 -11.64 5.81
CA MET A 155 -0.53 -12.87 5.69
C MET A 155 -1.35 -14.14 5.96
N THR A 156 -2.63 -14.03 6.32
CA THR A 156 -3.46 -15.16 6.79
C THR A 156 -3.49 -16.33 5.80
N ILE A 157 -3.53 -16.03 4.51
CA ILE A 157 -3.49 -17.06 3.45
C ILE A 157 -2.11 -17.73 3.37
N GLN A 158 -1.01 -16.99 3.55
CA GLN A 158 0.33 -17.56 3.54
C GLN A 158 0.61 -18.43 4.78
N GLU A 159 0.07 -18.06 5.94
CA GLU A 159 0.10 -18.89 7.15
C GLU A 159 -0.65 -20.20 6.93
N SER A 160 -1.86 -20.10 6.37
CA SER A 160 -2.69 -21.28 6.09
C SER A 160 -2.01 -22.22 5.10
N LEU A 161 -1.30 -21.68 4.10
CA LEU A 161 -0.49 -22.45 3.14
C LEU A 161 0.82 -23.00 3.72
N GLY A 162 1.18 -22.66 4.97
CA GLY A 162 2.47 -23.01 5.56
C GLY A 162 3.67 -22.30 4.92
N ASN A 163 3.43 -21.28 4.09
CA ASN A 163 4.46 -20.48 3.45
C ASN A 163 5.05 -19.43 4.40
N PHE A 164 4.30 -19.06 5.44
CA PHE A 164 4.70 -18.12 6.48
C PHE A 164 4.49 -18.75 7.85
N ASP A 165 5.50 -18.66 8.72
CA ASP A 165 5.39 -19.03 10.13
C ASP A 165 5.63 -17.78 10.98
N PRO A 166 4.61 -17.25 11.67
CA PRO A 166 4.76 -16.02 12.47
C PRO A 166 5.71 -16.17 13.66
N ASN A 167 6.06 -17.40 14.07
CA ASN A 167 6.98 -17.64 15.19
C ASN A 167 8.46 -17.57 14.77
N THR A 168 8.76 -17.80 13.49
CA THR A 168 10.14 -17.91 13.00
C THR A 168 10.44 -16.96 11.83
N GLY A 169 9.41 -16.51 11.12
CA GLY A 169 9.47 -15.52 10.06
C GLY A 169 9.10 -14.11 10.55
N ALA A 170 9.36 -13.14 9.67
CA ALA A 170 8.96 -11.75 9.79
C ALA A 170 8.51 -11.25 8.42
N VAL A 171 7.69 -10.20 8.43
CA VAL A 171 7.26 -9.51 7.22
C VAL A 171 7.99 -8.18 7.13
N VAL A 172 8.57 -7.87 5.97
CA VAL A 172 9.27 -6.61 5.73
C VAL A 172 8.84 -5.99 4.40
N VAL A 173 8.98 -4.68 4.27
CA VAL A 173 8.86 -3.95 3.00
C VAL A 173 10.25 -3.69 2.46
N LYS A 174 10.45 -4.00 1.17
CA LYS A 174 11.68 -3.77 0.42
C LYS A 174 11.45 -2.72 -0.66
N PHE A 175 12.38 -1.79 -0.82
CA PHE A 175 12.27 -0.64 -1.72
C PHE A 175 13.31 -0.73 -2.85
N PHE A 176 12.92 -0.42 -4.09
CA PHE A 176 13.75 -0.71 -5.27
C PHE A 176 13.97 0.46 -6.21
N SER A 177 13.00 1.37 -6.34
CA SER A 177 13.03 2.42 -7.36
C SER A 177 12.29 3.68 -6.92
N GLY A 178 12.26 4.70 -7.78
CA GLY A 178 11.61 5.99 -7.51
C GLY A 178 12.24 6.73 -6.34
N LEU A 179 11.42 7.49 -5.61
CA LEU A 179 11.83 8.24 -4.42
C LEU A 179 12.22 7.30 -3.27
N ALA A 180 11.66 6.09 -3.25
CA ALA A 180 11.97 5.06 -2.25
C ALA A 180 13.31 4.31 -2.51
N ALA A 181 14.01 4.58 -3.60
CA ALA A 181 15.22 3.85 -3.96
C ALA A 181 16.33 4.02 -2.90
N GLY A 182 16.82 2.90 -2.36
CA GLY A 182 17.93 2.89 -1.40
C GLY A 182 17.52 3.08 0.06
N LEU A 183 16.22 3.17 0.36
CA LEU A 183 15.72 3.09 1.73
C LEU A 183 16.08 1.73 2.37
N PRO A 184 16.33 1.71 3.70
CA PRO A 184 16.49 0.46 4.43
C PRO A 184 15.18 -0.34 4.43
N ASP A 185 15.28 -1.66 4.60
CA ASP A 185 14.10 -2.52 4.78
C ASP A 185 13.27 -2.04 5.99
N LEU A 186 11.94 -1.97 5.82
CA LEU A 186 11.01 -1.64 6.90
C LEU A 186 10.40 -2.93 7.46
N SER A 187 10.63 -3.24 8.73
CA SER A 187 9.96 -4.38 9.38
C SER A 187 8.53 -4.04 9.77
N LEU A 188 7.62 -4.99 9.52
CA LEU A 188 6.22 -4.91 9.92
C LEU A 188 5.96 -5.77 11.16
N THR A 189 4.99 -5.36 11.96
CA THR A 189 4.56 -6.04 13.19
C THR A 189 3.10 -6.48 13.05
N GLU A 190 2.77 -7.65 13.56
CA GLU A 190 1.40 -8.14 13.57
C GLU A 190 0.51 -7.27 14.48
N VAL A 191 -0.68 -6.93 13.99
CA VAL A 191 -1.69 -6.20 14.73
C VAL A 191 -2.52 -7.20 15.55
N GLY A 192 -2.14 -7.39 16.81
CA GLY A 192 -2.76 -8.42 17.66
C GLY A 192 -2.49 -9.81 17.10
N ASP A 193 -3.51 -10.66 17.06
CA ASP A 193 -3.46 -12.03 16.50
C ASP A 193 -4.36 -12.12 15.25
N THR A 194 -4.20 -11.18 14.32
CA THR A 194 -5.10 -11.04 13.16
C THR A 194 -4.53 -11.59 11.86
N GLY A 195 -3.23 -11.90 11.81
CA GLY A 195 -2.49 -12.17 10.57
C GLY A 195 -2.25 -10.93 9.69
N ILE A 196 -2.63 -9.73 10.16
CA ILE A 196 -2.39 -8.46 9.48
C ILE A 196 -1.13 -7.82 10.08
N TYR A 197 -0.17 -7.51 9.21
CA TYR A 197 1.11 -6.90 9.56
C TYR A 197 1.16 -5.45 9.10
N THR A 198 1.51 -4.53 10.00
CA THR A 198 1.64 -3.10 9.70
C THR A 198 2.98 -2.50 10.14
N GLY A 199 3.33 -1.37 9.56
CA GLY A 199 4.54 -0.64 9.90
C GLY A 199 4.60 0.71 9.20
N THR A 200 5.23 1.67 9.87
CA THR A 200 5.25 3.06 9.43
C THR A 200 6.66 3.44 8.97
N LEU A 201 6.77 3.91 7.72
CA LEU A 201 7.92 4.66 7.24
C LEU A 201 7.71 6.12 7.64
N GLY A 202 8.48 6.61 8.61
CA GLY A 202 8.31 7.96 9.15
C GLY A 202 8.98 9.04 8.31
N ALA A 203 8.42 10.25 8.34
CA ALA A 203 8.99 11.47 7.74
C ALA A 203 9.49 11.27 6.29
N PHE A 204 8.71 10.59 5.45
CA PHE A 204 9.06 10.38 4.05
C PHE A 204 8.86 11.67 3.25
N GLU A 205 9.95 12.19 2.70
CA GLU A 205 10.00 13.45 1.94
C GLU A 205 9.48 13.29 0.50
N GLY A 206 8.84 14.35 -0.01
CA GLY A 206 8.55 14.47 -1.45
C GLY A 206 7.25 15.21 -1.77
N PRO A 207 7.08 15.77 -2.97
CA PRO A 207 5.86 16.51 -3.33
C PRO A 207 4.60 15.63 -3.31
N VAL A 208 3.47 16.19 -2.91
CA VAL A 208 2.14 15.55 -3.05
C VAL A 208 1.92 15.13 -4.51
N GLY A 209 1.40 13.93 -4.70
CA GLY A 209 1.15 13.34 -6.02
C GLY A 209 2.39 12.77 -6.73
N SER A 210 3.58 12.93 -6.16
CA SER A 210 4.79 12.30 -6.72
C SER A 210 4.73 10.80 -6.63
N ASP A 211 5.41 10.14 -7.55
CA ASP A 211 5.53 8.69 -7.54
C ASP A 211 6.44 8.22 -6.40
N PHE A 212 5.92 7.41 -5.46
CA PHE A 212 6.70 6.90 -4.33
C PHE A 212 7.87 6.04 -4.83
N GLY A 213 7.60 5.17 -5.80
CA GLY A 213 8.56 4.21 -6.35
C GLY A 213 8.24 2.76 -5.98
N GLY A 214 8.90 1.84 -6.69
CA GLY A 214 8.63 0.41 -6.57
C GLY A 214 9.04 -0.17 -5.21
N TYR A 215 8.12 -0.91 -4.59
CA TYR A 215 8.35 -1.68 -3.36
C TYR A 215 7.67 -3.06 -3.42
N LYS A 216 8.08 -3.96 -2.52
CA LYS A 216 7.44 -5.27 -2.32
C LYS A 216 7.41 -5.68 -0.85
N PHE A 217 6.39 -6.44 -0.47
CA PHE A 217 6.40 -7.21 0.76
C PHE A 217 7.30 -8.44 0.61
N PHE A 218 7.98 -8.78 1.71
CA PHE A 218 8.93 -9.88 1.78
C PHE A 218 8.71 -10.68 3.07
N ASN A 219 8.58 -11.98 2.92
CA ASN A 219 8.47 -12.97 3.98
C ASN A 219 9.86 -13.58 4.24
N THR A 220 10.37 -13.44 5.47
CA THR A 220 11.70 -13.94 5.84
C THR A 220 11.73 -15.42 6.23
N THR A 221 10.59 -16.12 6.23
CA THR A 221 10.50 -17.55 6.55
C THR A 221 11.42 -18.35 5.63
N ALA A 222 12.24 -19.22 6.21
CA ALA A 222 13.18 -20.03 5.44
C ALA A 222 12.44 -20.97 4.49
N GLY A 223 12.76 -20.91 3.20
CA GLY A 223 12.09 -21.71 2.18
C GLY A 223 10.76 -21.13 1.70
N ALA A 224 10.40 -19.91 2.11
CA ALA A 224 9.25 -19.21 1.56
C ALA A 224 9.31 -19.17 0.01
N PRO A 225 8.16 -19.32 -0.67
CA PRO A 225 8.08 -19.25 -2.12
C PRO A 225 8.72 -17.97 -2.69
N ASN A 226 9.13 -18.05 -3.96
CA ASN A 226 9.75 -16.91 -4.67
C ASN A 226 10.90 -16.24 -3.89
N SER A 227 11.68 -17.05 -3.16
CA SER A 227 12.78 -16.59 -2.30
C SER A 227 12.35 -15.55 -1.26
N GLY A 228 11.11 -15.62 -0.78
CA GLY A 228 10.53 -14.71 0.21
C GLY A 228 9.83 -13.48 -0.38
N TYR A 229 10.04 -13.15 -1.66
CA TYR A 229 9.36 -12.01 -2.28
C TYR A 229 7.91 -12.35 -2.62
N GLU A 230 7.02 -11.39 -2.46
CA GLU A 230 5.69 -11.53 -3.07
C GLU A 230 5.77 -11.61 -4.59
N GLU A 231 4.81 -12.33 -5.19
CA GLU A 231 4.67 -12.47 -6.63
C GLU A 231 4.08 -11.20 -7.28
N GLY A 232 4.19 -11.11 -8.60
CA GLY A 232 3.71 -9.96 -9.40
C GLY A 232 4.76 -8.87 -9.59
N ASP A 233 4.33 -7.73 -10.13
CA ASP A 233 5.18 -6.56 -10.33
C ASP A 233 5.45 -5.81 -9.01
N ASP A 234 6.38 -4.85 -9.02
CA ASP A 234 6.60 -3.96 -7.87
C ASP A 234 5.33 -3.12 -7.61
N ARG A 235 4.96 -3.03 -6.33
CA ARG A 235 3.87 -2.16 -5.88
C ARG A 235 4.33 -0.71 -5.90
N ASN A 236 3.39 0.20 -6.09
CA ASN A 236 3.67 1.63 -6.14
C ASN A 236 2.41 2.45 -5.80
N PHE A 237 2.58 3.71 -5.41
CA PHE A 237 1.49 4.66 -5.14
C PHE A 237 1.98 6.10 -5.32
N ALA A 238 1.04 7.02 -5.50
CA ALA A 238 1.32 8.44 -5.45
C ALA A 238 1.29 8.95 -4.00
N LEU A 239 2.25 9.81 -3.64
CA LEU A 239 2.32 10.43 -2.33
C LEU A 239 1.05 11.24 -2.04
N GLY A 240 0.51 11.07 -0.84
CA GLY A 240 -0.61 11.85 -0.31
C GLY A 240 -0.16 13.23 0.18
N ASP A 241 -1.08 13.92 0.85
CA ASP A 241 -0.84 15.23 1.44
C ASP A 241 0.31 15.16 2.48
N ALA A 242 1.12 16.20 2.54
CA ALA A 242 2.16 16.34 3.57
C ALA A 242 1.50 16.48 4.96
N GLY A 243 2.22 16.04 6.01
CA GLY A 243 1.81 16.14 7.42
C GLY A 243 0.58 15.34 7.81
N VAL A 244 -0.02 14.64 6.84
CA VAL A 244 -1.08 13.67 7.06
C VAL A 244 -0.48 12.29 6.89
N THR A 245 -0.60 11.44 7.91
CA THR A 245 -0.22 10.03 7.78
C THR A 245 -0.96 9.38 6.62
N GLN A 246 -0.21 8.92 5.62
CA GLN A 246 -0.72 8.21 4.47
C GLN A 246 -0.86 6.72 4.80
N THR A 247 -2.04 6.32 5.26
CA THR A 247 -2.37 4.90 5.46
C THR A 247 -2.71 4.23 4.13
N LEU A 248 -1.89 3.25 3.73
CA LEU A 248 -2.13 2.45 2.54
C LEU A 248 -3.20 1.38 2.81
N PRO A 249 -3.98 0.96 1.79
CA PRO A 249 -4.92 -0.14 1.94
C PRO A 249 -4.22 -1.44 2.36
N THR A 250 -4.86 -2.22 3.24
CA THR A 250 -4.44 -3.60 3.50
C THR A 250 -4.60 -4.44 2.24
N VAL A 251 -3.53 -5.11 1.85
CA VAL A 251 -3.49 -5.99 0.67
C VAL A 251 -3.07 -7.39 1.08
N PHE A 252 -3.52 -8.40 0.35
CA PHE A 252 -2.99 -9.75 0.56
C PHE A 252 -1.59 -9.89 -0.02
N PHE A 253 -0.73 -10.66 0.66
CA PHE A 253 0.59 -11.02 0.16
C PHE A 253 0.47 -11.76 -1.19
N SER A 254 1.24 -11.34 -2.19
CA SER A 254 1.13 -11.81 -3.59
C SER A 254 -0.26 -11.63 -4.22
N GLY A 255 -1.15 -10.83 -3.61
CA GLY A 255 -2.54 -10.67 -4.05
C GLY A 255 -3.43 -11.88 -3.82
N VAL A 256 -2.98 -12.87 -3.04
CA VAL A 256 -3.71 -14.13 -2.81
C VAL A 256 -4.70 -13.96 -1.66
N SER A 257 -5.98 -13.75 -1.97
CA SER A 257 -7.04 -13.47 -1.01
C SER A 257 -7.85 -14.69 -0.54
N ALA A 258 -7.56 -15.87 -1.09
CA ALA A 258 -8.24 -17.11 -0.74
C ALA A 258 -7.30 -18.30 -0.92
N LEU A 259 -7.52 -19.35 -0.14
CA LEU A 259 -6.84 -20.63 -0.31
C LEU A 259 -7.13 -21.22 -1.71
N PRO A 260 -6.13 -21.83 -2.37
CA PRO A 260 -6.35 -22.56 -3.61
C PRO A 260 -7.40 -23.64 -3.37
N GLY A 261 -8.52 -23.52 -4.08
CA GLY A 261 -9.58 -24.53 -4.04
C GLY A 261 -9.13 -25.83 -4.73
N TYR A 262 -9.95 -26.87 -4.56
CA TYR A 262 -9.71 -28.19 -5.14
C TYR A 262 -9.34 -28.16 -6.62
N THR A 263 -9.95 -27.31 -7.44
CA THR A 263 -9.65 -27.23 -8.88
C THR A 263 -8.17 -26.96 -9.16
N ALA A 264 -7.56 -25.98 -8.48
CA ALA A 264 -6.16 -25.66 -8.67
C ALA A 264 -5.25 -26.81 -8.23
N TRP A 265 -5.59 -27.47 -7.12
CA TRP A 265 -4.88 -28.66 -6.67
C TRP A 265 -5.04 -29.82 -7.66
N ALA A 266 -6.25 -30.05 -8.19
CA ALA A 266 -6.56 -31.15 -9.09
C ALA A 266 -5.85 -31.01 -10.44
N ASP A 267 -5.70 -29.80 -10.97
CA ASP A 267 -4.94 -29.55 -12.19
C ASP A 267 -3.46 -29.97 -12.03
N ALA A 268 -2.88 -29.76 -10.84
CA ALA A 268 -1.50 -30.11 -10.54
C ALA A 268 -1.31 -31.59 -10.13
N ASN A 269 -2.29 -32.19 -9.46
CA ASN A 269 -2.12 -33.47 -8.76
C ASN A 269 -3.03 -34.60 -9.27
N ALA A 270 -4.22 -34.29 -9.80
CA ALA A 270 -5.23 -35.27 -10.18
C ALA A 270 -5.66 -35.16 -11.67
N GLY A 271 -4.82 -34.54 -12.52
CA GLY A 271 -5.09 -34.36 -13.94
C GLY A 271 -6.39 -33.60 -14.26
N GLY A 272 -6.83 -32.73 -13.35
CA GLY A 272 -8.08 -31.98 -13.43
C GLY A 272 -9.35 -32.80 -13.20
N GLN A 273 -9.24 -34.02 -12.64
CA GLN A 273 -10.41 -34.86 -12.35
C GLN A 273 -11.26 -34.31 -11.21
N GLY A 274 -12.54 -34.70 -11.18
CA GLY A 274 -13.47 -34.39 -10.09
C GLY A 274 -13.12 -35.12 -8.79
N PRO A 275 -13.65 -34.64 -7.65
CA PRO A 275 -13.26 -35.10 -6.31
C PRO A 275 -13.70 -36.53 -5.97
N ASP A 276 -14.78 -37.02 -6.58
CA ASP A 276 -15.27 -38.40 -6.41
C ASP A 276 -14.55 -39.41 -7.32
N GLN A 277 -13.66 -38.92 -8.18
CA GLN A 277 -12.82 -39.78 -9.02
C GLN A 277 -11.56 -40.18 -8.26
N ASP A 278 -10.81 -41.10 -8.84
CA ASP A 278 -9.60 -41.69 -8.29
C ASP A 278 -8.57 -41.69 -9.43
N PHE A 279 -7.66 -40.71 -9.42
CA PHE A 279 -6.77 -40.43 -10.55
C PHE A 279 -5.70 -41.52 -10.71
N ASP A 280 -5.18 -42.04 -9.61
CA ASP A 280 -4.07 -43.01 -9.59
C ASP A 280 -4.51 -44.47 -9.33
N LEU A 281 -5.82 -44.69 -9.16
CA LEU A 281 -6.49 -46.00 -9.04
C LEU A 281 -6.10 -46.78 -7.79
N ASP A 282 -5.88 -46.08 -6.69
CA ASP A 282 -5.48 -46.67 -5.42
C ASP A 282 -6.66 -46.96 -4.46
N GLY A 283 -7.86 -46.49 -4.80
CA GLY A 283 -9.09 -46.61 -4.01
C GLY A 283 -9.38 -45.44 -3.06
N VAL A 284 -8.64 -44.34 -3.12
CA VAL A 284 -8.86 -43.10 -2.38
C VAL A 284 -9.36 -42.01 -3.35
N PRO A 285 -10.54 -41.42 -3.12
CA PRO A 285 -11.01 -40.34 -3.97
C PRO A 285 -10.10 -39.11 -3.91
N ASN A 286 -9.93 -38.42 -5.05
CA ASN A 286 -9.11 -37.20 -5.18
C ASN A 286 -9.49 -36.12 -4.15
N GLY A 287 -10.78 -36.02 -3.78
CA GLY A 287 -11.22 -35.07 -2.75
C GLY A 287 -10.68 -35.42 -1.36
N VAL A 288 -10.57 -36.71 -1.05
CA VAL A 288 -9.96 -37.21 0.19
C VAL A 288 -8.45 -36.96 0.16
N GLU A 289 -7.79 -37.16 -0.98
CA GLU A 289 -6.38 -36.82 -1.16
C GLU A 289 -6.08 -35.34 -0.97
N TYR A 290 -6.91 -34.45 -1.55
CA TYR A 290 -6.84 -33.02 -1.34
C TYR A 290 -6.99 -32.65 0.14
N PHE A 291 -7.99 -33.24 0.82
CA PHE A 291 -8.19 -33.04 2.25
C PHE A 291 -6.98 -33.47 3.10
N MET A 292 -6.31 -34.56 2.70
CA MET A 292 -5.12 -35.08 3.39
C MET A 292 -3.82 -34.36 3.00
N GLY A 293 -3.87 -33.40 2.05
CA GLY A 293 -2.69 -32.67 1.57
C GLY A 293 -1.75 -33.50 0.70
N ALA A 294 -2.25 -34.54 0.04
CA ALA A 294 -1.42 -35.37 -0.82
C ALA A 294 -0.96 -34.57 -2.06
N THR A 295 0.33 -34.63 -2.41
CA THR A 295 0.87 -33.99 -3.61
C THR A 295 1.72 -34.96 -4.41
N GLY A 296 1.45 -35.10 -5.71
CA GLY A 296 2.25 -35.91 -6.62
C GLY A 296 2.36 -37.41 -6.25
N SER A 297 1.38 -37.95 -5.52
CA SER A 297 1.36 -39.36 -5.14
C SER A 297 0.94 -40.24 -6.33
N THR A 298 1.43 -41.48 -6.33
CA THR A 298 0.89 -42.56 -7.19
C THR A 298 0.19 -43.63 -6.35
N PHE A 299 0.06 -43.38 -5.04
CA PHE A 299 -0.62 -44.24 -4.07
C PHE A 299 -0.76 -43.52 -2.72
N THR A 300 -1.99 -43.36 -2.28
CA THR A 300 -2.45 -42.82 -1.01
C THR A 300 -3.05 -43.93 -0.15
N ALA A 301 -2.44 -44.17 1.02
CA ALA A 301 -2.90 -45.23 1.91
C ALA A 301 -4.10 -44.76 2.73
N ASN A 302 -5.22 -45.49 2.66
CA ASN A 302 -6.31 -45.31 3.63
C ASN A 302 -5.81 -45.60 5.05
N PRO A 303 -6.07 -44.71 6.04
CA PRO A 303 -5.57 -44.88 7.39
C PRO A 303 -6.04 -46.19 8.04
N GLN A 304 -5.13 -46.82 8.79
CA GLN A 304 -5.42 -48.04 9.53
C GLN A 304 -5.89 -47.71 10.94
N LEU A 305 -6.59 -48.66 11.58
CA LEU A 305 -6.87 -48.60 13.02
C LEU A 305 -5.58 -48.82 13.82
N VAL A 306 -5.15 -47.81 14.57
CA VAL A 306 -4.02 -47.89 15.49
C VAL A 306 -4.55 -47.66 16.91
N GLY A 307 -4.40 -48.66 17.78
CA GLY A 307 -4.93 -48.58 19.15
C GLY A 307 -6.47 -48.49 19.23
N GLY A 308 -7.19 -48.84 18.15
CA GLY A 308 -8.65 -48.72 18.07
C GLY A 308 -9.15 -47.40 17.50
N THR A 309 -8.26 -46.49 17.11
CA THR A 309 -8.59 -45.19 16.52
C THR A 309 -8.10 -45.14 15.08
N VAL A 310 -8.93 -44.58 14.19
CA VAL A 310 -8.52 -44.21 12.84
C VAL A 310 -8.17 -42.72 12.84
N ILE A 311 -7.08 -42.35 12.18
CA ILE A 311 -6.57 -40.97 12.11
C ILE A 311 -6.35 -40.63 10.64
N TRP A 312 -7.16 -39.73 10.09
CA TRP A 312 -6.92 -39.14 8.78
C TRP A 312 -6.02 -37.90 8.96
N PRO A 313 -4.87 -37.84 8.28
CA PRO A 313 -4.14 -36.59 8.12
C PRO A 313 -5.07 -35.54 7.50
N ARG A 314 -4.86 -34.28 7.85
CA ARG A 314 -5.58 -33.16 7.28
C ARG A 314 -4.58 -32.06 6.94
N ASP A 315 -4.67 -31.55 5.72
CA ASP A 315 -4.09 -30.27 5.39
C ASP A 315 -5.02 -29.16 5.89
N PRO A 316 -4.61 -28.34 6.89
CA PRO A 316 -5.44 -27.24 7.36
C PRO A 316 -5.70 -26.18 6.28
N SER A 317 -4.89 -26.16 5.21
CA SER A 317 -5.04 -25.29 4.03
C SER A 317 -6.06 -25.82 3.01
N ALA A 318 -6.48 -27.09 3.13
CA ALA A 318 -7.50 -27.65 2.25
C ALA A 318 -8.86 -26.99 2.53
N ASN A 319 -9.38 -26.27 1.55
CA ASN A 319 -10.70 -25.66 1.60
C ASN A 319 -11.78 -26.73 1.39
N ALA A 320 -12.03 -27.51 2.44
CA ALA A 320 -12.92 -28.65 2.46
C ALA A 320 -13.57 -28.84 3.83
N THR A 321 -14.78 -29.37 3.83
CA THR A 321 -15.44 -29.92 5.02
C THR A 321 -15.50 -31.44 4.90
N PHE A 322 -15.89 -32.14 5.96
CA PHE A 322 -15.93 -33.60 5.94
C PHE A 322 -17.10 -34.14 6.75
N ARG A 323 -17.41 -35.41 6.49
CA ARG A 323 -18.23 -36.26 7.35
C ARG A 323 -17.52 -37.56 7.66
N VAL A 324 -17.70 -38.04 8.88
CA VAL A 324 -17.26 -39.38 9.29
C VAL A 324 -18.48 -40.28 9.32
N TRP A 325 -18.39 -41.40 8.62
CA TRP A 325 -19.48 -42.37 8.52
C TRP A 325 -19.08 -43.71 9.08
N THR A 326 -20.02 -44.38 9.72
CA THR A 326 -19.89 -45.82 10.04
C THR A 326 -20.97 -46.66 9.38
N SER A 327 -20.67 -47.92 9.14
CA SER A 327 -21.63 -48.90 8.62
C SER A 327 -21.33 -50.29 9.15
N GLU A 328 -22.36 -51.09 9.43
CA GLU A 328 -22.20 -52.51 9.77
C GLU A 328 -22.24 -53.42 8.53
N ASN A 329 -22.72 -52.91 7.38
CA ASN A 329 -23.08 -53.72 6.21
C ASN A 329 -22.67 -53.13 4.85
N LEU A 330 -21.97 -52.00 4.83
CA LEU A 330 -21.55 -51.23 3.63
C LEU A 330 -22.69 -50.63 2.81
N VAL A 331 -23.95 -50.73 3.26
CA VAL A 331 -25.14 -50.24 2.56
C VAL A 331 -25.77 -49.08 3.33
N ASP A 332 -26.06 -49.31 4.61
CA ASP A 332 -26.62 -48.31 5.50
C ASP A 332 -25.49 -47.60 6.22
N TRP A 333 -25.47 -46.27 6.14
CA TRP A 333 -24.40 -45.44 6.70
C TRP A 333 -24.99 -44.47 7.72
N ASP A 334 -24.38 -44.46 8.90
CA ASP A 334 -24.72 -43.55 9.99
C ASP A 334 -23.68 -42.43 10.09
N ASP A 335 -24.15 -41.18 10.17
CA ASP A 335 -23.31 -39.99 10.33
C ASP A 335 -22.83 -39.91 11.78
N VAL A 336 -21.53 -40.07 11.99
CA VAL A 336 -20.87 -39.99 13.30
C VAL A 336 -19.90 -38.81 13.36
N THR A 337 -20.05 -37.82 12.48
CA THR A 337 -19.14 -36.66 12.40
C THR A 337 -19.03 -35.91 13.73
N GLY A 338 -20.12 -35.87 14.51
CA GLY A 338 -20.13 -35.24 15.84
C GLY A 338 -19.30 -35.96 16.90
N ASP A 339 -18.92 -37.22 16.66
CA ASP A 339 -18.10 -38.03 17.57
C ASP A 339 -16.62 -38.05 17.16
N ALA A 340 -16.25 -37.39 16.06
CA ALA A 340 -14.86 -37.25 15.62
C ALA A 340 -14.12 -36.18 16.44
N ASP A 341 -12.86 -36.46 16.77
CA ASP A 341 -11.96 -35.49 17.42
C ASP A 341 -11.20 -34.69 16.34
N THR A 342 -11.43 -33.38 16.38
CA THR A 342 -10.87 -32.37 15.47
C THR A 342 -10.07 -31.31 16.24
N SER A 343 -9.63 -31.63 17.47
CA SER A 343 -8.90 -30.69 18.33
C SER A 343 -7.52 -30.34 17.77
N ASP A 344 -6.93 -31.22 16.97
CA ASP A 344 -5.72 -30.96 16.18
C ASP A 344 -6.13 -30.55 14.74
N PRO A 345 -5.75 -29.35 14.25
CA PRO A 345 -6.09 -28.92 12.90
C PRO A 345 -5.45 -29.77 11.79
N ASN A 346 -4.40 -30.55 12.10
CA ASN A 346 -3.67 -31.37 11.13
C ASN A 346 -4.21 -32.80 11.01
N GLN A 347 -5.28 -33.14 11.72
CA GLN A 347 -5.88 -34.46 11.63
C GLN A 347 -7.36 -34.48 12.02
N VAL A 348 -8.04 -35.54 11.58
CA VAL A 348 -9.34 -35.93 12.11
C VAL A 348 -9.19 -37.34 12.64
N SER A 349 -9.63 -37.59 13.88
CA SER A 349 -9.57 -38.91 14.46
C SER A 349 -10.93 -39.40 14.94
N TYR A 350 -11.17 -40.70 14.83
CA TYR A 350 -12.41 -41.33 15.28
C TYR A 350 -12.12 -42.69 15.91
N THR A 351 -12.75 -42.97 17.05
CA THR A 351 -12.60 -44.23 17.78
C THR A 351 -13.93 -44.99 17.74
N PRO A 352 -14.06 -46.03 16.88
CA PRO A 352 -15.30 -46.78 16.79
C PRO A 352 -15.65 -47.49 18.12
N PRO A 353 -16.96 -47.67 18.42
CA PRO A 353 -17.39 -48.42 19.58
C PRO A 353 -16.90 -49.88 19.55
N THR A 354 -16.41 -50.38 20.70
CA THR A 354 -15.91 -51.77 20.82
C THR A 354 -17.02 -52.82 20.95
N THR A 355 -18.28 -52.39 21.04
CA THR A 355 -19.43 -53.26 21.29
C THR A 355 -20.09 -53.83 20.05
N SER A 356 -19.72 -53.37 18.84
CA SER A 356 -20.31 -53.87 17.59
C SER A 356 -19.38 -54.92 16.92
N PRO A 357 -19.91 -56.05 16.42
CA PRO A 357 -19.11 -57.17 15.93
C PRO A 357 -18.35 -56.90 14.62
N GLY A 358 -18.59 -55.76 13.96
CA GLY A 358 -17.83 -55.28 12.81
C GLY A 358 -18.38 -53.96 12.31
N LEU A 359 -17.55 -52.92 12.27
CA LEU A 359 -17.88 -51.59 11.77
C LEU A 359 -16.89 -51.20 10.68
N PHE A 360 -17.42 -50.77 9.55
CA PHE A 360 -16.70 -50.04 8.52
C PHE A 360 -16.72 -48.55 8.89
N VAL A 361 -15.62 -47.87 8.62
CA VAL A 361 -15.49 -46.43 8.83
C VAL A 361 -14.98 -45.81 7.54
N ARG A 362 -15.52 -44.66 7.15
CA ARG A 362 -14.99 -43.87 6.04
C ARG A 362 -15.05 -42.38 6.32
N LEU A 363 -14.21 -41.65 5.61
CA LEU A 363 -14.27 -40.20 5.47
C LEU A 363 -14.98 -39.87 4.15
N GLU A 364 -15.94 -38.95 4.20
CA GLU A 364 -16.48 -38.28 3.02
C GLU A 364 -15.98 -36.84 3.08
N VAL A 365 -15.40 -36.34 1.98
CA VAL A 365 -14.96 -34.96 1.87
C VAL A 365 -15.93 -34.17 1.01
N ILE A 366 -16.30 -32.99 1.48
CA ILE A 366 -17.26 -32.09 0.86
C ILE A 366 -16.53 -30.80 0.52
N LEU A 367 -16.46 -30.50 -0.77
CA LEU A 367 -15.82 -29.30 -1.30
C LEU A 367 -16.86 -28.18 -1.53
N PRO A 368 -16.47 -26.91 -1.39
CA PRO A 368 -17.35 -25.75 -1.58
C PRO A 368 -17.83 -25.52 -3.02
#